data_AF-A0A521W1I5-F1
#
_entry.id   AF-A0A521W1I5-F1
#
_cell.length_a   1.000
_cell.length_b   1.000
_cell.length_c   1.000
_cell.angle_alpha   90.00
_cell.angle_beta   90.00
_cell.angle_gamma   90.00
#
_symmetry.space_group_name_H-M   'P 1'
#
loop_
_entity.id
_entity.type
_entity.pdbx_description
1 polymer ?
#
loop_
_entity_poly.entity_id
_entity_poly.type
_entity_poly.pdbx_seq_one_letter_code
_entity_poly.pdbx_strand_id
1 'polypeptide(L)'
;MATHHGKDGTVKVGANAVAEIDSWSVKEGAKVADDTAMGDTWETHIAGKTINSWNGQLSCHWDETDTQGQQALVAGASVTLNLYPEGAGSGATYKTGLASITDVSMDVRKDGVVSRSFTFQGNGVLTETTVA
;
A
#
# COMPACT_ATOMS: atom_id res chain seq x y z
N MET A 1 24.01 -0.75 -8.05
CA MET A 1 22.59 -0.77 -8.44
C MET A 1 22.02 -2.08 -7.93
N ALA A 2 21.12 -2.03 -6.96
CA ALA A 2 20.52 -3.22 -6.37
C ALA A 2 19.20 -3.53 -7.09
N THR A 3 18.98 -4.79 -7.41
CA THR A 3 17.73 -5.31 -7.97
C THR A 3 17.25 -6.38 -7.01
N HIS A 4 15.99 -6.29 -6.57
CA HIS A 4 15.41 -7.19 -5.58
C HIS A 4 14.34 -8.06 -6.23
N HIS A 5 14.21 -9.29 -5.75
CA HIS A 5 13.18 -10.20 -6.21
C HIS A 5 11.92 -9.98 -5.38
N GLY A 6 10.77 -9.74 -6.03
CA GLY A 6 9.51 -9.50 -5.31
C GLY A 6 8.96 -10.69 -4.51
N LYS A 7 9.56 -11.88 -4.64
CA LYS A 7 9.14 -13.12 -3.95
C LYS A 7 9.24 -13.01 -2.43
N ASP A 8 10.13 -12.16 -1.94
CA ASP A 8 10.34 -11.92 -0.52
C ASP A 8 9.45 -10.78 -0.01
N GLY A 9 8.68 -10.14 -0.90
CA GLY A 9 7.78 -9.05 -0.57
C GLY A 9 6.69 -9.48 0.41
N THR A 10 6.43 -8.66 1.42
CA THR A 10 5.39 -8.94 2.42
C THR A 10 4.65 -7.67 2.84
N VAL A 11 3.43 -7.84 3.33
CA VAL A 11 2.61 -6.76 3.87
C VAL A 11 2.19 -7.15 5.28
N LYS A 12 2.29 -6.19 6.21
CA LYS A 12 1.82 -6.38 7.58
C LYS A 12 0.75 -5.35 7.94
N VAL A 13 -0.24 -5.80 8.70
CA VAL A 13 -1.24 -4.99 9.38
C VAL A 13 -0.79 -4.83 10.83
N GLY A 14 -0.26 -3.66 11.18
CA GLY A 14 0.47 -3.49 12.43
C GLY A 14 1.64 -4.48 12.52
N ALA A 15 1.61 -5.37 13.50
CA ALA A 15 2.64 -6.41 13.67
C ALA A 15 2.38 -7.70 12.87
N ASN A 16 1.16 -7.89 12.35
CA ASN A 16 0.69 -9.16 11.82
C ASN A 16 0.91 -9.23 10.30
N ALA A 17 1.56 -10.29 9.82
CA ALA A 17 1.74 -10.50 8.39
C ALA A 17 0.44 -10.95 7.72
N VAL A 18 0.17 -10.44 6.53
CA VAL A 18 -0.88 -10.96 5.65
C VAL A 18 -0.35 -12.21 4.96
N ALA A 19 -1.09 -13.31 5.05
CA ALA A 19 -0.71 -14.59 4.45
C ALA A 19 -0.95 -14.62 2.94
N GLU A 20 -0.20 -15.49 2.24
CA GLU A 20 -0.41 -15.88 0.84
C GLU A 20 -0.49 -14.71 -0.16
N ILE A 21 0.38 -13.71 0.00
CA ILE A 21 0.41 -12.53 -0.87
C ILE A 21 0.90 -12.92 -2.27
N ASP A 22 0.11 -12.58 -3.27
CA ASP A 22 0.46 -12.73 -4.69
C ASP A 22 1.13 -11.46 -5.23
N SER A 23 0.52 -10.31 -4.94
CA SER A 23 0.99 -9.03 -5.45
C SER A 23 0.49 -7.87 -4.60
N TRP A 24 1.28 -6.79 -4.54
CA TRP A 24 0.84 -5.53 -3.96
C TRP A 24 1.45 -4.36 -4.71
N SER A 25 0.79 -3.22 -4.63
CA SER A 25 1.26 -1.98 -5.23
C SER A 25 0.93 -0.80 -4.33
N VAL A 26 1.79 0.21 -4.35
CA VAL A 26 1.54 1.49 -3.71
C VAL A 26 1.91 2.59 -4.69
N LYS A 27 1.05 3.59 -4.79
CA LYS A 27 1.25 4.79 -5.58
C LYS A 27 1.18 5.99 -4.67
N GLU A 28 2.20 6.83 -4.73
CA GLU A 28 2.23 8.14 -4.08
C GLU A 28 1.89 9.20 -5.14
N GLY A 29 1.06 10.17 -4.76
CA GLY A 29 0.66 11.29 -5.59
C GLY A 29 0.72 12.58 -4.80
N ALA A 30 1.44 13.57 -5.34
CA ALA A 30 1.44 14.92 -4.82
C ALA A 30 0.38 15.76 -5.55
N LYS A 31 -0.40 16.55 -4.82
CA LYS A 31 -1.21 17.60 -5.45
C LYS A 31 -0.31 18.78 -5.80
N VAL A 32 -0.57 19.38 -6.96
CA VAL A 32 0.07 20.63 -7.40
C VAL A 32 -1.00 21.72 -7.40
N ALA A 33 -0.64 22.91 -6.94
CA ALA A 33 -1.46 24.10 -7.13
C ALA A 33 -0.92 24.86 -8.34
N ASP A 34 -1.81 25.23 -9.27
CA ASP A 34 -1.45 26.12 -10.36
C ASP A 34 -1.13 27.50 -9.80
N ASP A 35 -0.01 28.08 -10.23
CA ASP A 35 0.45 29.42 -9.83
C ASP A 35 0.75 30.28 -11.08
N THR A 36 0.15 29.91 -12.22
CA THR A 36 0.39 30.61 -13.48
C THR A 36 -0.23 32.01 -13.43
N ALA A 37 0.59 33.04 -13.61
CA ALA A 37 0.19 34.44 -13.54
C ALA A 37 0.05 35.08 -14.93
N MET A 38 -0.73 36.16 -15.00
CA MET A 38 -0.84 36.95 -16.25
C MET A 38 0.51 37.56 -16.60
N GLY A 39 1.06 37.17 -17.75
CA GLY A 39 2.40 37.56 -18.21
C GLY A 39 3.36 36.37 -18.33
N ASP A 40 3.01 35.21 -17.75
CA ASP A 40 3.78 34.00 -17.89
C ASP A 40 3.68 33.43 -19.31
N THR A 41 4.80 32.93 -19.81
CA THR A 41 4.89 32.29 -21.14
C THR A 41 4.68 30.78 -21.06
N TRP A 42 4.75 30.19 -19.86
CA TRP A 42 4.61 28.77 -19.58
C TRP A 42 3.84 28.55 -18.29
N GLU A 43 3.10 27.45 -18.19
CA GLU A 43 2.41 27.06 -16.95
C GLU A 43 3.44 26.83 -15.83
N THR A 44 3.15 27.38 -14.66
CA THR A 44 3.96 27.20 -13.46
C THR A 44 3.10 26.62 -12.33
N HIS A 45 3.71 25.78 -11.50
CA HIS A 45 3.01 25.14 -10.39
C HIS A 45 3.82 25.18 -9.09
N ILE A 46 3.11 25.29 -7.98
CA ILE A 46 3.66 25.02 -6.66
C ILE A 46 3.39 23.55 -6.35
N ALA A 47 4.45 22.74 -6.36
CA ALA A 47 4.36 21.36 -5.92
C ALA A 47 3.98 21.32 -4.43
N GLY A 48 2.87 20.67 -4.10
CA GLY A 48 2.37 20.57 -2.74
C GLY A 48 3.29 19.71 -1.90
N LYS A 49 4.21 20.33 -1.15
CA LYS A 49 4.93 19.66 -0.05
C LYS A 49 4.00 19.19 1.08
N THR A 50 2.72 19.59 1.08
CA THR A 50 1.80 19.48 2.23
C THR A 50 0.56 18.62 2.00
N ILE A 51 0.11 18.40 0.76
CA ILE A 51 -1.08 17.56 0.48
C ILE A 51 -0.66 16.42 -0.45
N ASN A 52 -0.05 15.41 0.18
CA ASN A 52 0.30 14.16 -0.47
C ASN A 52 -0.81 13.14 -0.22
N SER A 53 -1.05 12.32 -1.22
CA SER A 53 -1.96 11.18 -1.16
C SER A 53 -1.20 9.93 -1.54
N TRP A 54 -1.64 8.80 -1.01
CA TRP A 54 -1.16 7.51 -1.48
C TRP A 54 -2.32 6.54 -1.47
N ASN A 55 -2.27 5.56 -2.36
CA ASN A 55 -3.26 4.50 -2.45
C ASN A 55 -2.60 3.26 -3.04
N GLY A 56 -3.25 2.12 -2.89
CA GLY A 56 -2.70 0.88 -3.38
C GLY A 56 -3.69 -0.26 -3.36
N GLN A 57 -3.19 -1.39 -3.83
CA GLN A 57 -3.93 -2.63 -3.92
C GLN A 57 -3.06 -3.76 -3.38
N LEU A 58 -3.67 -4.69 -2.66
CA LEU A 58 -3.09 -5.93 -2.20
C LEU A 58 -3.95 -7.10 -2.71
N SER A 59 -3.30 -8.11 -3.29
CA SER A 59 -3.92 -9.35 -3.74
C SER A 59 -3.24 -10.54 -3.05
N CYS A 60 -4.04 -11.48 -2.55
CA CYS A 60 -3.56 -12.68 -1.87
C CYS A 60 -4.49 -13.87 -2.15
N HIS A 61 -4.03 -15.09 -1.88
CA HIS A 61 -4.93 -16.24 -1.79
C HIS A 61 -5.68 -16.20 -0.46
N TRP A 62 -6.93 -16.63 -0.48
CA TRP A 62 -7.74 -16.63 0.73
C TRP A 62 -7.26 -17.70 1.71
N ASP A 63 -6.96 -17.28 2.93
CA ASP A 63 -6.67 -18.14 4.06
C ASP A 63 -7.65 -17.81 5.21
N GLU A 64 -8.45 -18.79 5.61
CA GLU A 64 -9.42 -18.63 6.71
C GLU A 64 -8.77 -18.60 8.10
N THR A 65 -7.51 -19.03 8.21
CA THR A 65 -6.76 -19.04 9.46
C THR A 65 -6.00 -17.73 9.71
N ASP A 66 -5.84 -16.89 8.69
CA ASP A 66 -5.21 -15.56 8.79
C ASP A 66 -6.18 -14.51 9.38
N THR A 67 -6.49 -14.70 10.66
CA THR A 67 -7.44 -13.90 11.44
C THR A 67 -6.96 -12.48 11.73
N GLN A 68 -5.63 -12.26 11.76
CA GLN A 68 -5.05 -10.97 12.13
C GLN A 68 -4.38 -10.22 10.97
N GLY A 69 -4.18 -10.88 9.82
CA GLY A 69 -3.78 -10.28 8.55
C GLY A 69 -5.00 -10.03 7.65
N GLN A 70 -5.37 -11.02 6.83
CA GLN A 70 -6.46 -10.91 5.85
C GLN A 70 -7.81 -10.51 6.46
N GLN A 71 -8.21 -11.11 7.59
CA GLN A 71 -9.51 -10.81 8.20
C GLN A 71 -9.55 -9.47 8.94
N ALA A 72 -8.38 -8.89 9.26
CA ALA A 72 -8.30 -7.54 9.81
C ALA A 72 -8.55 -6.45 8.75
N LEU A 73 -8.39 -6.79 7.46
CA LEU A 73 -8.63 -5.91 6.32
C LEU A 73 -10.10 -5.92 5.92
N VAL A 74 -10.93 -5.23 6.69
CA VAL A 74 -12.36 -5.06 6.41
C VAL A 74 -12.62 -3.69 5.77
N ALA A 75 -13.52 -3.62 4.78
CA ALA A 75 -13.91 -2.34 4.18
C ALA A 75 -14.42 -1.36 5.26
N GLY A 76 -13.92 -0.12 5.22
CA GLY A 76 -14.17 0.91 6.22
C GLY A 76 -13.24 0.84 7.45
N ALA A 77 -12.44 -0.21 7.61
CA ALA A 77 -11.45 -0.26 8.68
C ALA A 77 -10.28 0.68 8.38
N SER A 78 -9.73 1.26 9.43
CA SER A 78 -8.51 2.05 9.38
C SER A 78 -7.39 1.29 10.09
N VAL A 79 -6.33 1.00 9.37
CA VAL A 79 -5.26 0.10 9.79
C VAL A 79 -3.89 0.71 9.50
N THR A 80 -2.88 0.35 10.29
CA THR A 80 -1.49 0.69 9.97
C THR A 80 -0.94 -0.37 9.02
N LEU A 81 -0.65 0.00 7.77
CA LEU A 81 -0.04 -0.89 6.79
C LEU A 81 1.47 -0.71 6.77
N ASN A 82 2.19 -1.82 6.74
CA ASN A 82 3.63 -1.88 6.53
C ASN A 82 3.91 -2.69 5.25
N LEU A 83 4.50 -2.05 4.25
CA LEU A 83 4.72 -2.58 2.91
C LEU A 83 6.22 -2.84 2.71
N TYR A 84 6.60 -4.11 2.60
CA TYR A 84 7.98 -4.56 2.52
C TYR A 84 8.29 -5.10 1.10
N PRO A 85 9.06 -4.41 0.26
CA PRO A 85 9.46 -4.89 -1.07
C PRO A 85 10.48 -6.02 -1.06
N GLU A 86 11.23 -6.18 0.04
CA GLU A 86 12.34 -7.15 0.14
C GLU A 86 12.26 -8.02 1.40
N GLY A 87 11.08 -8.15 1.99
CA GLY A 87 10.88 -8.87 3.23
C GLY A 87 11.13 -8.03 4.48
N ALA A 88 11.10 -8.67 5.65
CA ALA A 88 11.10 -7.99 6.96
C ALA A 88 12.34 -8.30 7.82
N GLY A 89 13.47 -8.65 7.20
CA GLY A 89 14.75 -8.83 7.90
C GLY A 89 15.37 -7.50 8.34
N SER A 90 16.27 -7.52 9.31
CA SER A 90 17.02 -6.32 9.72
C SER A 90 17.76 -5.70 8.52
N GLY A 91 17.70 -4.39 8.41
CA GLY A 91 18.21 -3.65 7.25
C GLY A 91 17.24 -3.56 6.07
N ALA A 92 16.09 -4.25 6.09
CA ALA A 92 15.10 -4.16 5.03
C ALA A 92 14.37 -2.81 5.06
N THR A 93 14.20 -2.19 3.90
CA THR A 93 13.44 -0.93 3.77
C THR A 93 11.96 -1.23 3.60
N TYR A 94 11.10 -0.46 4.25
CA TYR A 94 9.65 -0.60 4.15
C TYR A 94 8.93 0.74 4.23
N LYS A 95 7.73 0.79 3.65
CA LYS A 95 6.84 1.95 3.75
C LYS A 95 5.75 1.67 4.77
N THR A 96 5.48 2.61 5.66
CA THR A 96 4.48 2.51 6.71
C THR A 96 3.57 3.71 6.75
N GLY A 97 2.28 3.49 6.97
CA GLY A 97 1.31 4.56 7.08
C GLY A 97 -0.06 4.06 7.49
N LEU A 98 -0.87 4.98 7.99
CA LEU A 98 -2.26 4.70 8.31
C LEU A 98 -3.08 4.70 7.02
N ALA A 99 -3.80 3.62 6.75
CA ALA A 99 -4.59 3.40 5.54
C ALA A 99 -6.02 3.06 5.90
N SER A 100 -6.96 3.47 5.06
CA SER A 100 -8.36 3.06 5.12
C SER A 100 -8.62 2.06 4.01
N ILE A 101 -9.21 0.92 4.36
CA ILE A 101 -9.58 -0.10 3.37
C ILE A 101 -10.88 0.35 2.71
N THR A 102 -10.84 0.61 1.40
CA THR A 102 -11.98 1.15 0.65
C THR A 102 -12.80 0.07 -0.01
N ASP A 103 -12.16 -1.02 -0.42
CA ASP A 103 -12.81 -2.15 -1.10
C ASP A 103 -12.17 -3.47 -0.70
N VAL A 104 -13.01 -4.50 -0.58
CA VAL A 104 -12.59 -5.89 -0.36
C VAL A 104 -13.39 -6.79 -1.29
N SER A 105 -12.70 -7.49 -2.16
CA SER A 105 -13.29 -8.44 -3.11
C SER A 105 -12.73 -9.84 -2.94
N MET A 106 -13.54 -10.82 -3.31
CA MET A 106 -13.23 -12.24 -3.22
C MET A 106 -13.68 -12.92 -4.51
N ASP A 107 -12.75 -13.57 -5.21
CA ASP A 107 -13.02 -14.28 -6.46
C ASP A 107 -12.86 -15.79 -6.23
N VAL A 108 -13.93 -16.53 -6.50
CA VAL A 108 -14.01 -17.99 -6.33
C VAL A 108 -14.26 -18.60 -7.71
N ARG A 109 -13.28 -19.35 -8.22
CA ARG A 109 -13.40 -20.07 -9.49
C ARG A 109 -13.41 -21.57 -9.21
N LYS A 110 -14.27 -22.31 -9.91
CA LYS A 110 -14.39 -23.77 -9.76
C LYS A 110 -13.05 -24.50 -9.89
N ASP A 111 -12.22 -24.04 -10.83
CA ASP A 111 -10.95 -24.66 -11.18
C ASP A 111 -9.74 -23.79 -10.80
N GLY A 112 -9.91 -22.84 -9.88
CA GLY A 112 -8.86 -21.89 -9.46
C GLY A 112 -8.75 -21.75 -7.95
N VAL A 113 -7.66 -21.12 -7.49
CA VAL A 113 -7.47 -20.80 -6.07
C VAL A 113 -8.35 -19.61 -5.70
N VAL A 114 -9.00 -19.67 -4.54
CA VAL A 114 -9.80 -18.54 -4.04
C VAL A 114 -8.85 -17.37 -3.78
N SER A 115 -9.15 -16.22 -4.37
CA SER A 115 -8.33 -15.02 -4.24
C SER A 115 -9.08 -13.91 -3.53
N ARG A 116 -8.34 -13.08 -2.82
CA ARG A 116 -8.81 -11.85 -2.19
C ARG A 116 -8.04 -10.66 -2.70
N SER A 117 -8.74 -9.54 -2.77
CA SER A 117 -8.23 -8.28 -3.25
C SER A 117 -8.70 -7.17 -2.32
N PHE A 118 -7.77 -6.34 -1.85
CA PHE A 118 -8.00 -5.25 -0.92
C PHE A 118 -7.47 -3.94 -1.49
N THR A 119 -8.36 -2.97 -1.68
CA THR A 119 -7.98 -1.61 -2.06
C THR A 119 -7.86 -0.76 -0.82
N PHE A 120 -6.76 -0.02 -0.71
CA PHE A 120 -6.52 0.87 0.41
C PHE A 120 -6.17 2.28 -0.05
N GLN A 121 -6.61 3.25 0.74
CA GLN A 121 -6.30 4.66 0.58
C GLN A 121 -5.59 5.18 1.83
N GLY A 122 -4.46 5.85 1.63
CA GLY A 122 -3.70 6.49 2.67
C GLY A 122 -4.51 7.55 3.41
N ASN A 123 -4.47 7.49 4.73
CA ASN A 123 -5.08 8.45 5.65
C ASN A 123 -3.99 8.99 6.60
N GLY A 124 -3.05 9.72 6.00
CA GLY A 124 -1.91 10.28 6.72
C GLY A 124 -0.60 10.12 5.94
N VAL A 125 0.50 10.45 6.62
CA VAL A 125 1.84 10.35 6.04
C VAL A 125 2.18 8.89 5.71
N LEU A 126 2.78 8.68 4.55
CA LEU A 126 3.50 7.46 4.22
C LEU A 126 4.98 7.70 4.54
N THR A 127 5.52 6.94 5.49
CA THR A 127 6.91 7.05 5.94
C THR A 127 7.69 5.87 5.41
N GLU A 128 8.88 6.13 4.85
CA GLU A 128 9.85 5.10 4.52
C GLU A 128 10.83 4.95 5.67
N THR A 129 11.08 3.72 6.10
CA THR A 129 11.93 3.39 7.24
C THR A 129 12.60 2.05 7.02
N THR A 130 13.58 1.74 7.86
CA THR A 130 14.34 0.48 7.79
C THR A 130 14.02 -0.36 9.02
N VAL A 131 13.93 -1.68 8.86
CA VAL A 131 13.81 -2.62 9.96
C VAL A 131 15.10 -2.56 10.78
N ALA A 132 14.94 -2.36 12.09
CA ALA A 132 16.04 -2.37 13.05
C ALA A 132 16.74 -3.74 13.08
#